data_AF-E1Z418-F1
#
_entry.id   AF-E1Z418-F1
#
_cell.length_a   1.000
_cell.length_b   1.000
_cell.length_c   1.000
_cell.angle_alpha   90.00
_cell.angle_beta   90.00
_cell.angle_gamma   90.00
#
_symmetry.space_group_name_H-M   'P 1'
#
loop_
_entity.id
_entity.type
_entity.pdbx_description
1 polymer ?
#
loop_
_entity_poly.entity_id
_entity_poly.type
_entity_poly.pdbx_seq_one_letter_code
_entity_poly.pdbx_strand_id
1 'polypeptide(L)'
;MDLDKLAAHSKFFDHLVDLVPAKYYLDGGQETVNLKYMKKSARDEAKAAFKQQYKAAKRAKLDPDQAKGTLQLQKEAAEAARAARAEQNGAPASDDSGSEEEEGEGESDAEADSGSEEEAAAAAARGQQGGGGQLAHAQQQGAAGQLAISKGKPPSREELKERLQKKLEDMRRQRKAEEQQQKAAEAKQWREKSLAEGRKKVGKAAAQQQRRSHKGKGGEQAAAAGGAGQQQQAQGQQGQQQKQRKQHKRQREEGGEGGLAFNKLDFGPDPRQQKKQRRKQSKQQLLAAATEKQAAAAELGASQEGKAKLQREAWGTALQRAKGDKVFDDPNLLKKSLKKEAKIKAKKAEAWKERVQKQGEQQKAKQQKRRDNIDGRIKAKQDKKKQKRENKLLRAGFEGRKQGFIETPKRSGGGGGGGGGQ
;
A
#
# COMPACT_ATOMS: atom_id res chain seq x y z
N MET A 1 -48.03 30.09 35.24
CA MET A 1 -46.67 29.92 34.68
C MET A 1 -46.56 28.47 34.23
N ASP A 2 -46.52 28.23 32.93
CA ASP A 2 -46.57 26.86 32.37
C ASP A 2 -45.23 26.15 32.59
N LEU A 3 -45.08 25.52 33.75
CA LEU A 3 -43.86 24.78 34.15
C LEU A 3 -43.45 23.72 33.10
N ASP A 4 -44.43 23.14 32.40
CA ASP A 4 -44.18 22.17 31.33
C ASP A 4 -43.51 22.79 30.10
N LYS A 5 -43.86 24.04 29.76
CA LYS A 5 -43.20 24.76 28.65
C LYS A 5 -41.76 25.09 29.02
N LEU A 6 -41.53 25.56 30.25
CA LEU A 6 -40.18 25.85 30.74
C LEU A 6 -39.30 24.60 30.76
N ALA A 7 -39.83 23.46 31.23
CA ALA A 7 -39.13 22.18 31.20
C ALA A 7 -38.84 21.69 29.76
N ALA A 8 -39.76 21.92 28.82
CA ALA A 8 -39.53 21.60 27.40
C ALA A 8 -38.43 22.48 26.77
N HIS A 9 -38.41 23.77 27.07
CA HIS A 9 -37.35 24.67 26.63
C HIS A 9 -36.00 24.29 27.23
N SER A 10 -35.93 23.96 28.52
CA SER A 10 -34.69 23.47 29.16
C SER A 10 -34.14 22.24 28.44
N LYS A 11 -34.99 21.23 28.17
CA LYS A 11 -34.59 20.03 27.43
C LYS A 11 -34.11 20.33 26.00
N PHE A 12 -34.72 21.32 25.34
CA PHE A 12 -34.32 21.74 24.00
C PHE A 12 -32.93 22.39 24.01
N PHE A 13 -32.65 23.28 24.97
CA PHE A 13 -31.33 23.87 25.14
C PHE A 13 -30.29 22.82 25.54
N ASP A 14 -30.63 21.88 26.42
CA ASP A 14 -29.75 20.77 26.80
C ASP A 14 -29.32 19.95 25.58
N HIS A 15 -30.29 19.61 24.71
CA HIS A 15 -30.03 18.92 23.45
C HIS A 15 -29.14 19.75 22.51
N LEU A 16 -29.35 21.07 22.42
CA LEU A 16 -28.53 21.95 21.57
C LEU A 16 -27.07 21.98 22.04
N VAL A 17 -26.83 22.02 23.35
CA VAL A 17 -25.48 21.98 23.92
C VAL A 17 -24.82 20.62 23.64
N ASP A 18 -25.58 19.52 23.75
CA ASP A 18 -25.09 18.17 23.46
C ASP A 18 -24.69 17.94 21.99
N LEU A 19 -25.20 18.74 21.06
CA LEU A 19 -24.77 18.69 19.66
C LEU A 19 -23.35 19.21 19.45
N VAL A 20 -22.86 20.09 20.33
CA VAL A 20 -21.53 20.68 20.21
C VAL A 20 -20.52 19.75 20.89
N PRO A 21 -19.44 19.31 20.22
CA PRO A 21 -18.50 18.38 20.82
C PRO A 21 -17.88 18.89 22.13
N ALA A 22 -17.90 18.07 23.17
CA ALA A 22 -17.37 18.37 24.51
C ALA A 22 -15.92 18.88 24.52
N LYS A 23 -15.13 18.52 23.50
CA LYS A 23 -13.74 18.95 23.31
C LYS A 23 -13.54 20.47 23.32
N TYR A 24 -14.55 21.26 22.96
CA TYR A 24 -14.42 22.72 22.86
C TYR A 24 -14.68 23.45 24.19
N TYR A 25 -15.33 22.78 25.15
CA TYR A 25 -15.69 23.36 26.45
C TYR A 25 -14.94 22.71 27.61
N LEU A 26 -14.55 21.45 27.45
CA LEU A 26 -13.79 20.70 28.44
C LEU A 26 -12.36 20.56 27.93
N ASP A 27 -11.42 21.16 28.66
CA ASP A 27 -10.00 20.89 28.48
C ASP A 27 -9.75 19.43 28.83
N GLY A 28 -9.78 18.58 27.80
CA GLY A 28 -9.38 17.19 27.92
C GLY A 28 -7.90 17.20 28.25
N GLY A 29 -7.56 17.23 29.55
CA GLY A 29 -6.25 17.41 30.20
C GLY A 29 -5.16 16.41 29.78
N GLN A 30 -5.07 16.14 28.49
CA GLN A 30 -4.04 15.40 27.81
C GLN A 30 -2.88 16.38 27.62
N GLU A 31 -2.11 16.58 28.69
CA GLU A 31 -0.82 17.25 28.57
C GLU A 31 -0.03 16.61 27.44
N THR A 32 0.37 17.43 26.46
CA THR A 32 1.13 16.95 25.32
C THR A 32 2.55 16.64 25.77
N VAL A 33 2.79 15.40 26.21
CA VAL A 33 4.12 14.97 26.63
C VAL A 33 5.07 15.03 25.43
N ASN A 34 6.09 15.89 25.49
CA ASN A 34 7.05 16.03 24.40
C ASN A 34 8.06 14.86 24.38
N LEU A 35 7.71 13.83 23.61
CA LEU A 35 8.49 12.59 23.45
C LEU A 35 9.92 12.80 22.92
N LYS A 36 10.26 13.99 22.41
CA LYS A 36 11.57 14.29 21.80
C LYS A 36 12.71 14.29 22.83
N TYR A 37 12.44 14.75 24.05
CA TYR A 37 13.44 14.95 25.11
C TYR A 37 13.53 13.78 26.10
N MET A 38 12.66 12.77 25.98
CA MET A 38 12.70 11.59 26.83
C MET A 38 13.81 10.61 26.41
N LYS A 39 14.40 9.92 27.41
CA LYS A 39 15.32 8.78 27.22
C LYS A 39 14.64 7.68 26.39
N LYS A 40 15.42 6.90 25.64
CA LYS A 40 14.88 5.96 24.63
C LYS A 40 13.92 4.91 25.22
N SER A 41 14.23 4.33 26.39
CA SER A 41 13.36 3.38 27.10
C SER A 41 12.03 4.04 27.49
N ALA A 42 12.10 5.15 28.21
CA ALA A 42 10.93 5.93 28.62
C ALA A 42 10.06 6.39 27.42
N ARG A 43 10.68 6.69 26.27
CA ARG A 43 9.97 7.05 25.04
C ARG A 43 9.20 5.87 24.44
N ASP A 44 9.79 4.67 24.45
CA ASP A 44 9.15 3.48 23.89
C ASP A 44 8.03 2.98 24.81
N GLU A 45 8.21 3.10 26.13
CA GLU A 45 7.18 2.88 27.16
C GLU A 45 6.04 3.89 27.06
N ALA A 46 6.34 5.19 26.98
CA ALA A 46 5.33 6.23 26.79
C ALA A 46 4.53 5.99 25.50
N LYS A 47 5.19 5.63 24.38
CA LYS A 47 4.50 5.26 23.14
C LYS A 47 3.63 4.01 23.29
N ALA A 48 4.04 3.03 24.10
CA ALA A 48 3.22 1.86 24.39
C ALA A 48 1.99 2.24 25.22
N ALA A 49 2.16 3.07 26.24
CA ALA A 49 1.09 3.64 27.06
C ALA A 49 0.11 4.47 26.21
N PHE A 50 0.59 5.39 25.37
CA PHE A 50 -0.27 6.15 24.44
C PHE A 50 -1.06 5.23 23.50
N LYS A 51 -0.46 4.15 22.99
CA LYS A 51 -1.17 3.17 22.16
C LYS A 51 -2.22 2.39 22.94
N GLN A 52 -1.97 2.08 24.21
CA GLN A 52 -2.93 1.40 25.09
C GLN A 52 -4.09 2.33 25.45
N GLN A 53 -3.79 3.55 25.89
CA GLN A 53 -4.75 4.63 26.16
C GLN A 53 -5.62 4.92 24.92
N TYR A 54 -5.01 5.03 23.73
CA TYR A 54 -5.75 5.22 22.48
C TYR A 54 -6.69 4.06 22.14
N LYS A 55 -6.28 2.81 22.43
CA LYS A 55 -7.16 1.63 22.26
C LYS A 55 -8.26 1.58 23.31
N ALA A 56 -7.99 1.99 24.54
CA ALA A 56 -8.97 2.05 25.62
C ALA A 56 -10.02 3.13 25.35
N ALA A 57 -9.60 4.36 25.02
CA ALA A 57 -10.49 5.44 24.64
C ALA A 57 -11.35 5.10 23.40
N LYS A 58 -10.80 4.36 22.43
CA LYS A 58 -11.59 3.84 21.31
C LYS A 58 -12.63 2.81 21.73
N ARG A 59 -12.33 1.95 22.70
CA ARG A 59 -13.30 0.99 23.22
C ARG A 59 -14.41 1.72 23.98
N ALA A 60 -14.03 2.58 24.93
CA ALA A 60 -14.98 3.40 25.68
C ALA A 60 -15.88 4.26 24.77
N LYS A 61 -15.35 4.78 23.65
CA LYS A 61 -16.16 5.53 22.67
C LYS A 61 -17.17 4.65 21.90
N LEU A 62 -16.92 3.34 21.79
CA LEU A 62 -17.80 2.40 21.11
C LEU A 62 -18.77 1.67 22.06
N ASP A 63 -18.65 1.86 23.37
CA ASP A 63 -19.54 1.26 24.36
C ASP A 63 -20.75 2.18 24.60
N PRO A 64 -21.98 1.76 24.29
CA PRO A 64 -23.17 2.61 24.40
C PRO A 64 -23.46 3.05 25.83
N ASP A 65 -23.05 2.27 26.83
CA ASP A 65 -23.22 2.56 28.25
C ASP A 65 -22.25 3.66 28.75
N GLN A 66 -21.18 3.94 28.00
CA GLN A 66 -20.17 4.96 28.33
C GLN A 66 -20.34 6.25 27.49
N ALA A 67 -21.34 6.29 26.61
CA ALA A 67 -21.64 7.45 25.78
C ALA A 67 -22.29 8.57 26.61
N LYS A 68 -21.47 9.39 27.26
CA LYS A 68 -21.92 10.56 28.04
C LYS A 68 -22.10 11.79 27.14
N GLY A 69 -23.17 12.55 27.38
CA GLY A 69 -23.42 13.85 26.76
C GLY A 69 -22.43 14.91 27.25
N THR A 70 -22.41 16.07 26.59
CA THR A 70 -21.50 17.17 26.95
C THR A 70 -21.82 17.75 28.32
N LEU A 71 -23.11 17.91 28.63
CA LEU A 71 -23.57 18.40 29.92
C LEU A 71 -23.32 17.39 31.03
N GLN A 72 -23.41 16.09 30.74
CA GLN A 72 -23.07 15.04 31.70
C GLN A 72 -21.58 15.05 32.03
N LEU A 73 -20.71 15.23 31.02
CA LEU A 73 -19.27 15.39 31.23
C LEU A 73 -18.93 16.68 31.98
N GLN A 74 -19.66 17.77 31.74
CA GLN A 74 -19.49 19.02 32.47
C GLN A 74 -19.92 18.89 33.94
N LYS A 75 -21.03 18.20 34.21
CA LYS A 75 -21.47 17.89 35.58
C LYS A 75 -20.48 16.97 36.29
N GLU A 76 -20.00 15.92 35.63
CA GLU A 76 -18.98 15.02 36.18
C GLU A 76 -17.65 15.76 36.44
N ALA A 77 -17.23 16.66 35.55
CA ALA A 77 -16.06 17.50 35.77
C ALA A 77 -16.25 18.49 36.93
N ALA A 78 -17.44 19.08 37.07
CA ALA A 78 -17.78 19.97 38.17
C ALA A 78 -17.88 19.22 39.51
N GLU A 79 -18.45 18.01 39.52
CA GLU A 79 -18.50 17.13 40.68
C GLU A 79 -17.11 16.63 41.06
N ALA A 80 -16.27 16.24 40.09
CA ALA A 80 -14.88 15.88 40.33
C ALA A 80 -14.07 17.07 40.86
N ALA A 81 -14.30 18.29 40.35
CA ALA A 81 -13.68 19.51 40.87
C ALA A 81 -14.18 19.85 42.29
N ARG A 82 -15.48 19.68 42.58
CA ARG A 82 -16.07 19.84 43.92
C ARG A 82 -15.54 18.79 44.89
N ALA A 83 -15.40 17.55 44.45
CA ALA A 83 -14.82 16.45 45.23
C ALA A 83 -13.32 16.69 45.50
N ALA A 84 -12.55 17.10 44.50
CA ALA A 84 -11.15 17.47 44.68
C ALA A 84 -10.98 18.67 45.63
N ARG A 85 -11.89 19.65 45.56
CA ARG A 85 -11.92 20.81 46.48
C ARG A 85 -12.35 20.41 47.89
N ALA A 86 -13.22 19.41 48.04
CA ALA A 86 -13.64 18.84 49.33
C ALA A 86 -12.59 17.92 49.95
N GLU A 87 -11.79 17.23 49.14
CA GLU A 87 -10.62 16.47 49.61
C GLU A 87 -9.47 17.41 50.05
N GLN A 88 -9.33 18.57 49.43
CA GLN A 88 -8.39 19.61 49.87
C GLN A 88 -8.91 20.44 51.06
N ASN A 89 -10.23 20.59 51.24
CA ASN A 89 -10.85 21.28 52.37
C ASN A 89 -11.91 20.37 53.01
N GLY A 90 -11.52 19.57 54.00
CA GLY A 90 -12.39 18.57 54.59
C GLY A 90 -13.55 19.12 55.43
N ALA A 91 -14.73 19.32 54.81
CA ALA A 91 -16.10 19.08 55.34
C ALA A 91 -17.17 19.74 54.43
N PRO A 92 -18.41 19.21 54.33
CA PRO A 92 -19.40 19.64 53.34
C PRO A 92 -20.27 20.80 53.86
N ALA A 93 -20.41 21.88 53.08
CA ALA A 93 -21.37 22.95 53.36
C ALA A 93 -22.61 22.82 52.46
N SER A 94 -23.76 22.92 53.12
CA SER A 94 -25.14 22.78 52.67
C SER A 94 -25.59 23.85 51.67
N ASP A 95 -26.64 23.49 50.93
CA ASP A 95 -27.64 24.40 50.35
C ASP A 95 -28.01 25.53 51.33
N ASP A 96 -27.80 26.79 50.95
CA ASP A 96 -28.57 27.92 51.46
C ASP A 96 -28.53 29.13 50.52
N SER A 97 -29.66 29.82 50.49
CA SER A 97 -30.05 30.91 49.62
C SER A 97 -29.97 32.23 50.39
N GLY A 98 -29.32 33.24 49.80
CA GLY A 98 -29.74 34.65 49.97
C GLY A 98 -29.03 35.51 51.02
N SER A 99 -29.08 36.82 50.76
CA SER A 99 -28.68 37.99 51.58
C SER A 99 -27.18 38.11 51.90
N GLU A 100 -26.45 39.09 51.35
CA GLU A 100 -26.47 40.56 51.58
C GLU A 100 -25.21 40.93 52.36
N GLU A 101 -24.43 41.87 51.77
CA GLU A 101 -23.63 42.96 52.36
C GLU A 101 -22.78 42.63 53.61
N GLU A 102 -21.47 42.89 53.67
CA GLU A 102 -20.83 44.20 53.58
C GLU A 102 -19.29 44.03 53.60
N GLU A 103 -18.60 44.92 52.88
CA GLU A 103 -17.34 45.64 53.16
C GLU A 103 -16.13 44.94 53.81
N GLY A 104 -14.96 45.14 53.19
CA GLY A 104 -13.66 44.72 53.71
C GLY A 104 -12.52 45.00 52.74
N GLU A 105 -12.22 46.28 52.57
CA GLU A 105 -11.15 46.84 51.73
C GLU A 105 -9.75 46.28 52.06
N GLY A 106 -8.89 46.22 51.04
CA GLY A 106 -7.49 45.79 51.14
C GLY A 106 -6.75 45.89 49.81
N GLU A 107 -6.52 47.13 49.38
CA GLU A 107 -5.44 47.63 48.51
C GLU A 107 -4.12 46.81 48.63
N SER A 108 -3.21 46.67 47.66
CA SER A 108 -2.81 47.43 46.47
C SER A 108 -1.71 46.62 45.73
N ASP A 109 -1.26 47.18 44.60
CA ASP A 109 -0.03 46.92 43.81
C ASP A 109 -0.22 45.90 42.67
N ALA A 110 -0.55 46.31 41.43
CA ALA A 110 0.17 47.22 40.50
C ALA A 110 1.56 46.65 40.19
N GLU A 111 2.08 46.45 38.98
CA GLU A 111 1.89 46.96 37.62
C GLU A 111 2.51 45.87 36.69
N ALA A 112 1.88 45.53 35.57
CA ALA A 112 2.20 45.99 34.21
C ALA A 112 3.43 45.34 33.53
N ASP A 113 3.17 44.72 32.37
CA ASP A 113 3.68 45.14 31.05
C ASP A 113 3.02 44.25 29.97
N SER A 114 2.00 44.75 29.28
CA SER A 114 2.04 45.22 27.88
C SER A 114 2.40 44.12 26.87
N GLY A 115 1.59 43.73 25.88
CA GLY A 115 0.61 44.49 25.12
C GLY A 115 1.22 44.99 23.80
N SER A 116 1.11 44.18 22.73
CA SER A 116 1.03 44.55 21.29
C SER A 116 1.09 43.25 20.47
N GLU A 117 0.05 42.71 19.84
CA GLU A 117 -0.85 43.26 18.78
C GLU A 117 -0.03 43.91 17.65
N GLU A 118 -0.17 43.59 16.36
CA GLU A 118 -1.30 43.12 15.54
C GLU A 118 -0.84 42.00 14.56
N GLU A 119 -1.67 41.02 14.13
CA GLU A 119 -2.85 41.13 13.25
C GLU A 119 -2.52 41.88 11.93
N ALA A 120 -2.89 41.47 10.72
CA ALA A 120 -3.90 40.53 10.28
C ALA A 120 -3.60 40.11 8.82
N ALA A 121 -4.24 39.01 8.44
CA ALA A 121 -4.93 38.78 7.16
C ALA A 121 -4.14 38.86 5.82
N ALA A 122 -4.42 38.06 4.78
CA ALA A 122 -5.22 36.86 4.64
C ALA A 122 -4.87 36.24 3.27
N ALA A 123 -5.06 34.92 3.22
CA ALA A 123 -5.58 34.12 2.11
C ALA A 123 -4.90 34.09 0.72
N ALA A 124 -4.78 32.82 0.28
CA ALA A 124 -5.01 32.33 -1.07
C ALA A 124 -3.90 32.52 -2.15
N ALA A 125 -3.09 31.46 -2.34
CA ALA A 125 -3.00 30.77 -3.64
C ALA A 125 -2.09 29.53 -3.58
N ARG A 126 -2.75 28.38 -3.65
CA ARG A 126 -2.36 27.11 -4.27
C ARG A 126 -1.18 27.17 -5.28
N GLY A 127 -0.17 26.32 -5.07
CA GLY A 127 0.43 25.54 -6.17
C GLY A 127 1.96 25.52 -6.31
N GLN A 128 2.52 24.33 -6.10
CA GLN A 128 3.66 23.75 -6.84
C GLN A 128 5.10 24.09 -6.37
N GLN A 129 5.62 23.22 -5.49
CA GLN A 129 7.05 23.08 -5.24
C GLN A 129 7.73 22.33 -6.40
N GLY A 130 8.50 23.05 -7.20
CA GLY A 130 9.62 22.54 -7.99
C GLY A 130 10.92 22.93 -7.30
N GLY A 131 11.74 21.94 -6.93
CA GLY A 131 12.98 22.12 -6.19
C GLY A 131 14.11 22.68 -7.05
N GLY A 132 14.82 23.64 -6.47
CA GLY A 132 15.99 24.32 -7.02
C GLY A 132 17.19 23.41 -7.31
N GLY A 133 17.98 23.86 -8.27
CA GLY A 133 19.36 23.46 -8.55
C GLY A 133 20.06 24.63 -9.23
N GLN A 134 20.96 25.27 -8.49
CA GLN A 134 21.59 26.56 -8.72
C GLN A 134 22.57 26.58 -9.91
N LEU A 135 22.65 27.70 -10.62
CA LEU A 135 23.88 28.18 -11.24
C LEU A 135 23.94 29.71 -11.15
N ALA A 136 25.09 30.21 -10.70
CA ALA A 136 25.42 31.60 -10.49
C ALA A 136 25.95 32.28 -11.77
N HIS A 137 25.94 33.63 -11.73
CA HIS A 137 26.57 34.60 -12.66
C HIS A 137 25.83 34.79 -14.01
N ALA A 138 25.59 36.00 -14.53
CA ALA A 138 26.08 37.33 -14.20
C ALA A 138 25.07 38.41 -14.64
N GLN A 139 25.16 39.53 -13.95
CA GLN A 139 24.48 40.81 -14.13
C GLN A 139 24.63 41.38 -15.55
N GLN A 140 23.51 41.59 -16.24
CA GLN A 140 23.40 42.71 -17.20
C GLN A 140 22.00 43.30 -17.12
N GLN A 141 22.00 44.59 -16.78
CA GLN A 141 20.86 45.46 -16.56
C GLN A 141 20.08 45.69 -17.86
N GLY A 142 18.84 46.13 -17.69
CA GLY A 142 17.87 46.35 -18.75
C GLY A 142 18.36 47.25 -19.89
N ALA A 143 17.98 46.86 -21.10
CA ALA A 143 17.76 47.76 -22.21
C ALA A 143 16.47 47.31 -22.90
N ALA A 144 15.37 47.94 -22.53
CA ALA A 144 14.21 48.01 -23.39
C ALA A 144 14.63 48.72 -24.70
N GLY A 145 14.17 48.18 -25.83
CA GLY A 145 14.06 48.93 -27.08
C GLY A 145 15.37 49.39 -27.72
N GLN A 146 16.03 48.51 -28.45
CA GLN A 146 16.75 48.90 -29.66
C GLN A 146 16.76 47.74 -30.65
N LEU A 147 15.89 47.81 -31.66
CA LEU A 147 16.02 47.04 -32.89
C LEU A 147 17.31 47.49 -33.56
N ALA A 148 18.39 46.75 -33.32
CA ALA A 148 19.62 46.88 -34.08
C ALA A 148 19.33 46.44 -35.53
N ILE A 149 18.93 47.38 -36.38
CA ILE A 149 18.93 47.22 -37.83
C ILE A 149 20.41 47.18 -38.22
N SER A 150 20.92 45.97 -38.44
CA SER A 150 22.24 45.77 -39.02
C SER A 150 22.31 46.56 -40.34
N LYS A 151 23.31 47.45 -40.47
CA LYS A 151 23.61 48.21 -41.70
C LYS A 151 24.15 47.29 -42.81
N GLY A 152 23.37 46.29 -43.20
CA GLY A 152 23.66 45.33 -44.25
C GLY A 152 22.36 44.88 -44.92
N LYS A 153 22.47 44.27 -46.10
CA LYS A 153 21.33 43.78 -46.89
C LYS A 153 20.39 42.98 -45.96
N PRO A 154 19.07 43.30 -45.91
CA PRO A 154 18.15 42.55 -45.06
C PRO A 154 18.19 41.07 -45.47
N PRO A 155 18.27 40.13 -44.51
CA PRO A 155 18.38 38.72 -44.83
C PRO A 155 17.19 38.29 -45.67
N SER A 156 17.46 37.52 -46.72
CA SER A 156 16.42 37.08 -47.64
C SER A 156 15.38 36.23 -46.90
N ARG A 157 14.14 36.18 -47.41
CA ARG A 157 13.05 35.39 -46.81
C ARG A 157 13.44 33.92 -46.63
N GLU A 158 14.29 33.42 -47.50
CA GLU A 158 14.81 32.06 -47.49
C GLU A 158 15.80 31.87 -46.34
N GLU A 159 16.76 32.78 -46.17
CA GLU A 159 17.68 32.78 -45.03
C GLU A 159 16.95 32.86 -43.68
N LEU A 160 15.85 33.62 -43.60
CA LEU A 160 15.03 33.68 -42.38
C LEU A 160 14.31 32.36 -42.09
N LYS A 161 13.82 31.67 -43.14
CA LYS A 161 13.19 30.35 -42.99
C LYS A 161 14.22 29.29 -42.59
N GLU A 162 15.39 29.30 -43.20
CA GLU A 162 16.49 28.40 -42.86
C GLU A 162 16.97 28.63 -41.43
N ARG A 163 17.09 29.89 -41.01
CA ARG A 163 17.44 30.24 -39.63
C ARG A 163 16.38 29.80 -38.63
N LEU A 164 15.10 29.91 -38.99
CA LEU A 164 14.00 29.41 -38.18
C LEU A 164 14.02 27.87 -38.09
N GLN A 165 14.22 27.17 -39.20
CA GLN A 165 14.34 25.72 -39.25
C GLN A 165 15.53 25.23 -38.42
N LYS A 166 16.70 25.83 -38.58
CA LYS A 166 17.89 25.54 -37.79
C LYS A 166 17.67 25.78 -36.30
N LYS A 167 16.98 26.87 -35.92
CA LYS A 167 16.61 27.14 -34.52
C LYS A 167 15.59 26.14 -33.99
N LEU A 168 14.64 25.68 -34.80
CA LEU A 168 13.71 24.63 -34.44
C LEU A 168 14.41 23.27 -34.28
N GLU A 169 15.39 22.97 -35.12
CA GLU A 169 16.25 21.78 -35.02
C GLU A 169 17.13 21.82 -33.77
N ASP A 170 17.75 22.96 -33.47
CA ASP A 170 18.53 23.13 -32.24
C ASP A 170 17.64 22.98 -30.99
N MET A 171 16.43 23.53 -31.01
CA MET A 171 15.43 23.33 -29.95
C MET A 171 14.90 21.89 -29.88
N ARG A 172 14.90 21.13 -30.98
CA ARG A 172 14.57 19.70 -31.01
C ARG A 172 15.73 18.86 -30.46
N ARG A 173 16.97 19.21 -30.79
CA ARG A 173 18.20 18.60 -30.26
C ARG A 173 18.37 18.85 -28.77
N GLN A 174 18.14 20.09 -28.31
CA GLN A 174 18.16 20.45 -26.88
C GLN A 174 17.09 19.69 -26.08
N ARG A 175 15.91 19.46 -26.67
CA ARG A 175 14.85 18.65 -26.06
C ARG A 175 15.03 17.14 -26.28
N LYS A 176 16.12 16.70 -26.91
CA LYS A 176 16.40 15.30 -27.27
C LYS A 176 15.22 14.63 -27.99
N ALA A 177 14.49 15.39 -28.80
CA ALA A 177 13.29 14.92 -29.49
C ALA A 177 13.62 13.80 -30.50
N GLU A 178 14.77 13.90 -31.17
CA GLU A 178 15.26 12.88 -32.10
C GLU A 178 15.66 11.59 -31.35
N GLU A 179 16.29 11.69 -30.18
CA GLU A 179 16.62 10.53 -29.35
C GLU A 179 15.34 9.83 -28.83
N GLN A 180 14.30 10.59 -28.51
CA GLN A 180 12.99 10.03 -28.14
C GLN A 180 12.28 9.39 -29.32
N GLN A 181 12.38 9.97 -30.52
CA GLN A 181 11.81 9.41 -31.75
C GLN A 181 12.54 8.13 -32.19
N GLN A 182 13.87 8.09 -32.09
CA GLN A 182 14.67 6.90 -32.36
C GLN A 182 14.34 5.77 -31.38
N LYS A 183 14.24 6.07 -30.07
CA LYS A 183 13.79 5.08 -29.07
C LYS A 183 12.36 4.61 -29.32
N ALA A 184 11.46 5.48 -29.78
CA ALA A 184 10.09 5.11 -30.13
C ALA A 184 10.04 4.24 -31.40
N ALA A 185 10.87 4.52 -32.40
CA ALA A 185 11.00 3.72 -33.62
C ALA A 185 11.61 2.34 -33.30
N GLU A 186 12.66 2.30 -32.50
CA GLU A 186 13.29 1.06 -32.04
C GLU A 186 12.32 0.21 -31.20
N ALA A 187 11.53 0.84 -30.33
CA ALA A 187 10.47 0.15 -29.58
C ALA A 187 9.37 -0.42 -30.49
N LYS A 188 8.99 0.28 -31.56
CA LYS A 188 8.04 -0.22 -32.57
C LYS A 188 8.63 -1.40 -33.34
N GLN A 189 9.88 -1.30 -33.79
CA GLN A 189 10.58 -2.38 -34.48
C GLN A 189 10.76 -3.61 -33.60
N TRP A 190 11.10 -3.44 -32.31
CA TRP A 190 11.19 -4.54 -31.34
C TRP A 190 9.83 -5.23 -31.14
N ARG A 191 8.74 -4.45 -31.05
CA ARG A 191 7.37 -4.97 -30.92
C ARG A 191 6.95 -5.76 -32.15
N GLU A 192 7.27 -5.27 -33.34
CA GLU A 192 6.99 -5.95 -34.60
C GLU A 192 7.76 -7.26 -34.74
N LYS A 193 9.08 -7.25 -34.43
CA LYS A 193 9.92 -8.45 -34.41
C LYS A 193 9.41 -9.49 -33.40
N SER A 194 9.01 -9.06 -32.21
CA SER A 194 8.45 -9.93 -31.17
C SER A 194 7.11 -10.55 -31.57
N LEU A 195 6.24 -9.78 -32.22
CA LEU A 195 4.98 -10.28 -32.76
C LEU A 195 5.20 -11.26 -33.93
N ALA A 196 6.18 -10.99 -34.80
CA ALA A 196 6.56 -11.89 -35.87
C ALA A 196 7.15 -13.22 -35.35
N GLU A 197 8.00 -13.18 -34.32
CA GLU A 197 8.50 -14.38 -33.64
C GLU A 197 7.37 -15.16 -32.94
N GLY A 198 6.45 -14.46 -32.28
CA GLY A 198 5.25 -15.05 -31.70
C GLY A 198 4.39 -15.77 -32.74
N ARG A 199 4.16 -15.14 -33.90
CA ARG A 199 3.44 -15.77 -35.04
C ARG A 199 4.16 -17.00 -35.58
N LYS A 200 5.50 -16.96 -35.71
CA LYS A 200 6.30 -18.12 -36.14
C LYS A 200 6.23 -19.29 -35.14
N LYS A 201 6.26 -19.01 -33.83
CA LYS A 201 6.14 -20.04 -32.77
C LYS A 201 4.75 -20.68 -32.76
N VAL A 202 3.69 -19.88 -32.90
CA VAL A 202 2.31 -20.38 -32.99
C VAL A 202 2.10 -21.17 -34.28
N GLY A 203 2.65 -20.73 -35.41
CA GLY A 203 2.62 -21.48 -36.67
C GLY A 203 3.33 -22.83 -36.58
N LYS A 204 4.51 -22.89 -35.94
CA LYS A 204 5.24 -24.15 -35.69
C LYS A 204 4.46 -25.09 -34.75
N ALA A 205 3.85 -24.55 -33.69
CA ALA A 205 3.02 -25.34 -32.77
C ALA A 205 1.75 -25.89 -33.47
N ALA A 206 1.10 -25.09 -34.32
CA ALA A 206 -0.05 -25.51 -35.12
C ALA A 206 0.32 -26.60 -36.13
N ALA A 207 1.46 -26.44 -36.83
CA ALA A 207 1.97 -27.46 -37.75
C ALA A 207 2.35 -28.77 -37.03
N GLN A 208 2.94 -28.69 -35.84
CA GLN A 208 3.24 -29.86 -35.02
C GLN A 208 1.97 -30.57 -34.55
N GLN A 209 0.92 -29.81 -34.20
CA GLN A 209 -0.37 -30.37 -33.80
C GLN A 209 -1.10 -31.06 -34.98
N GLN A 210 -1.03 -30.49 -36.19
CA GLN A 210 -1.59 -31.11 -37.40
C GLN A 210 -0.84 -32.40 -37.79
N ARG A 211 0.49 -32.44 -37.66
CA ARG A 211 1.29 -33.66 -37.90
C ARG A 211 0.98 -34.77 -36.89
N ARG A 212 0.71 -34.43 -35.62
CA ARG A 212 0.28 -35.40 -34.60
C ARG A 212 -1.12 -35.94 -34.85
N SER A 213 -2.05 -35.14 -35.39
CA SER A 213 -3.38 -35.63 -35.76
C SER A 213 -3.40 -36.54 -36.98
N HIS A 214 -2.41 -36.43 -37.89
CA HIS A 214 -2.33 -37.28 -39.08
C HIS A 214 -1.61 -38.62 -38.81
N LYS A 215 -0.84 -38.74 -37.73
CA LYS A 215 -0.16 -39.99 -37.30
C LYS A 215 -1.00 -40.84 -36.34
N GLY A 216 -2.14 -40.33 -35.84
CA GLY A 216 -2.97 -40.98 -34.82
C GLY A 216 -4.20 -41.74 -35.33
N LYS A 217 -4.35 -41.91 -36.66
CA LYS A 217 -5.38 -42.78 -37.25
C LYS A 217 -4.73 -44.05 -37.80
N GLY A 218 -4.31 -44.93 -36.90
CA GLY A 218 -3.78 -46.25 -37.24
C GLY A 218 -3.15 -46.91 -36.02
N GLY A 219 -3.89 -47.85 -35.40
CA GLY A 219 -3.36 -48.75 -34.37
C GLY A 219 -4.00 -48.57 -33.00
N GLU A 220 -5.18 -49.15 -32.83
CA GLU A 220 -5.70 -49.56 -31.54
C GLU A 220 -5.44 -51.07 -31.42
N GLN A 221 -4.72 -51.48 -30.38
CA GLN A 221 -4.71 -52.80 -29.69
C GLN A 221 -3.30 -53.21 -29.20
N ALA A 222 -3.30 -53.88 -28.03
CA ALA A 222 -2.21 -54.54 -27.33
C ALA A 222 -1.34 -53.69 -26.37
N ALA A 223 -1.64 -53.78 -25.07
CA ALA A 223 -0.76 -54.36 -24.05
C ALA A 223 -1.11 -53.84 -22.65
N ALA A 224 -1.88 -54.64 -21.92
CA ALA A 224 -1.82 -54.69 -20.47
C ALA A 224 -0.61 -55.55 -20.08
N ALA A 225 0.25 -55.08 -19.16
CA ALA A 225 0.93 -55.86 -18.13
C ALA A 225 2.06 -55.07 -17.45
N GLY A 226 2.05 -55.06 -16.11
CA GLY A 226 3.26 -55.20 -15.28
C GLY A 226 3.98 -53.92 -14.84
N GLY A 227 4.15 -53.78 -13.50
CA GLY A 227 5.22 -52.95 -12.95
C GLY A 227 4.92 -52.21 -11.64
N ALA A 228 4.50 -52.92 -10.60
CA ALA A 228 4.53 -52.41 -9.23
C ALA A 228 5.97 -52.47 -8.67
N GLY A 229 6.43 -51.38 -8.04
CA GLY A 229 7.74 -51.30 -7.38
C GLY A 229 7.76 -50.15 -6.38
N GLN A 230 7.85 -50.51 -5.10
CA GLN A 230 7.84 -49.66 -3.91
C GLN A 230 9.10 -48.79 -3.79
N GLN A 231 8.96 -47.61 -3.19
CA GLN A 231 9.93 -47.12 -2.20
C GLN A 231 9.25 -46.24 -1.14
N GLN A 232 9.41 -46.67 0.10
CA GLN A 232 8.91 -46.13 1.37
C GLN A 232 9.67 -44.84 1.73
N GLN A 233 8.97 -43.80 2.19
CA GLN A 233 8.90 -43.33 3.59
C GLN A 233 10.23 -43.29 4.36
N ALA A 234 10.70 -42.07 4.65
CA ALA A 234 11.20 -41.66 5.96
C ALA A 234 11.36 -40.12 6.01
N GLN A 235 10.46 -39.44 6.71
CA GLN A 235 10.76 -38.38 7.70
C GLN A 235 9.45 -37.69 8.13
N GLY A 236 9.05 -38.01 9.36
CA GLY A 236 7.91 -37.41 10.04
C GLY A 236 8.28 -36.15 10.83
N GLN A 237 7.22 -35.58 11.40
CA GLN A 237 7.20 -34.66 12.54
C GLN A 237 7.35 -33.14 12.27
N GLN A 238 6.50 -32.55 11.43
CA GLN A 238 6.07 -31.13 11.60
C GLN A 238 4.59 -30.89 11.23
N GLY A 239 3.72 -31.90 11.39
CA GLY A 239 2.35 -31.87 10.87
C GLY A 239 1.22 -31.58 11.87
N GLN A 240 1.47 -31.56 13.19
CA GLN A 240 0.38 -31.61 14.17
C GLN A 240 -0.06 -30.27 14.77
N GLN A 241 0.69 -29.16 14.59
CA GLN A 241 0.28 -27.85 15.10
C GLN A 241 -0.64 -27.04 14.13
N GLN A 242 -0.84 -27.50 12.90
CA GLN A 242 -1.70 -26.78 11.94
C GLN A 242 -3.18 -27.22 11.95
N LYS A 243 -3.52 -28.34 12.59
CA LYS A 243 -4.92 -28.83 12.62
C LYS A 243 -5.76 -28.18 13.73
N GLN A 244 -5.17 -27.73 14.84
CA GLN A 244 -5.90 -27.03 15.91
C GLN A 244 -6.26 -25.57 15.56
N ARG A 245 -5.44 -24.88 14.75
CA ARG A 245 -5.77 -23.52 14.25
C ARG A 245 -6.95 -23.49 13.26
N LYS A 246 -7.31 -24.62 12.65
CA LYS A 246 -8.47 -24.71 11.74
C LYS A 246 -9.80 -24.94 12.46
N GLN A 247 -9.78 -25.42 13.71
CA GLN A 247 -11.00 -25.60 14.50
C GLN A 247 -11.41 -24.31 15.21
N HIS A 248 -10.46 -23.55 15.77
CA HIS A 248 -10.76 -22.20 16.32
C HIS A 248 -11.19 -21.17 15.28
N LYS A 249 -11.00 -21.43 13.98
CA LYS A 249 -11.50 -20.56 12.91
C LYS A 249 -12.93 -20.88 12.48
N ARG A 250 -13.50 -22.02 12.89
CA ARG A 250 -14.87 -22.42 12.51
C ARG A 250 -15.92 -22.07 13.57
N GLN A 251 -15.53 -21.85 14.82
CA GLN A 251 -16.45 -21.41 15.89
C GLN A 251 -16.56 -19.88 16.04
N ARG A 252 -15.84 -19.11 15.22
CA ARG A 252 -15.92 -17.64 15.20
C ARG A 252 -16.68 -17.10 13.97
N GLU A 253 -17.69 -17.83 13.52
CA GLU A 253 -18.60 -17.38 12.45
C GLU A 253 -20.09 -17.57 12.82
N GLU A 254 -20.40 -18.02 14.04
CA GLU A 254 -21.77 -18.02 14.58
C GLU A 254 -21.79 -17.24 15.88
N GLY A 255 -22.27 -15.99 15.81
CA GLY A 255 -22.48 -15.12 16.97
C GLY A 255 -21.78 -13.78 16.86
N GLY A 256 -22.58 -12.71 16.69
CA GLY A 256 -22.14 -11.33 16.87
C GLY A 256 -22.07 -10.52 15.58
N GLU A 257 -23.17 -9.84 15.30
CA GLU A 257 -23.28 -8.74 14.35
C GLU A 257 -22.24 -7.65 14.64
N GLY A 258 -21.71 -7.00 13.59
CA GLY A 258 -21.07 -5.67 13.73
C GLY A 258 -19.54 -5.60 13.81
N GLY A 259 -18.78 -6.55 13.25
CA GLY A 259 -17.32 -6.44 13.13
C GLY A 259 -16.88 -5.47 12.02
N LEU A 260 -16.83 -4.16 12.29
CA LEU A 260 -16.40 -3.13 11.32
C LEU A 260 -14.88 -3.19 11.05
N ALA A 261 -14.49 -3.81 9.94
CA ALA A 261 -13.14 -3.69 9.39
C ALA A 261 -12.97 -2.32 8.70
N PHE A 262 -11.87 -1.60 8.99
CA PHE A 262 -11.59 -0.20 8.58
C PHE A 262 -11.51 0.09 7.06
N ASN A 263 -12.01 -0.80 6.20
CA ASN A 263 -12.23 -0.53 4.77
C ASN A 263 -13.54 -1.16 4.24
N LYS A 264 -14.45 -1.58 5.13
CA LYS A 264 -15.79 -2.04 4.80
C LYS A 264 -16.77 -1.37 5.77
N LEU A 265 -17.25 -0.20 5.35
CA LEU A 265 -18.42 0.43 5.95
C LEU A 265 -19.61 -0.44 5.54
N ASP A 266 -20.07 -1.32 6.45
CA ASP A 266 -21.32 -2.07 6.28
C ASP A 266 -22.43 -1.20 6.85
N PHE A 267 -23.18 -0.53 5.97
CA PHE A 267 -24.50 -0.03 6.34
C PHE A 267 -25.36 -1.27 6.54
N GLY A 268 -25.95 -1.43 7.72
CA GLY A 268 -26.78 -2.59 8.08
C GLY A 268 -27.78 -2.95 6.97
N PRO A 269 -28.23 -4.22 6.92
CA PRO A 269 -28.97 -4.74 5.78
C PRO A 269 -30.26 -3.96 5.55
N ASP A 270 -30.26 -3.11 4.51
CA ASP A 270 -31.44 -2.43 3.98
C ASP A 270 -32.59 -3.46 3.84
N PRO A 271 -33.76 -3.24 4.45
CA PRO A 271 -34.87 -4.21 4.40
C PRO A 271 -35.34 -4.50 2.96
N ARG A 272 -34.97 -3.67 1.97
CA ARG A 272 -35.20 -3.94 0.53
C ARG A 272 -34.19 -4.93 -0.08
N GLN A 273 -33.02 -5.11 0.54
CA GLN A 273 -31.94 -6.01 0.09
C GLN A 273 -31.99 -7.41 0.74
N GLN A 274 -32.87 -7.63 1.72
CA GLN A 274 -33.04 -8.93 2.40
C GLN A 274 -33.77 -10.00 1.56
N LYS A 275 -34.17 -9.73 0.32
CA LYS A 275 -34.44 -10.82 -0.64
C LYS A 275 -33.11 -11.49 -0.93
N LYS A 276 -32.74 -12.50 -0.12
CA LYS A 276 -31.64 -13.42 -0.37
C LYS A 276 -31.78 -13.91 -1.81
N GLN A 277 -31.06 -13.26 -2.73
CA GLN A 277 -31.00 -13.68 -4.11
C GLN A 277 -30.43 -15.09 -4.06
N ARG A 278 -31.29 -16.10 -4.29
CA ARG A 278 -30.88 -17.50 -4.29
C ARG A 278 -29.63 -17.56 -5.18
N ARG A 279 -28.53 -18.08 -4.63
CA ARG A 279 -27.28 -18.18 -5.39
C ARG A 279 -27.58 -18.90 -6.68
N LYS A 280 -27.36 -18.23 -7.82
CA LYS A 280 -27.54 -18.82 -9.13
C LYS A 280 -26.67 -20.08 -9.20
N GLN A 281 -27.20 -21.16 -9.77
CA GLN A 281 -26.46 -22.40 -9.93
C GLN A 281 -25.13 -22.13 -10.63
N SER A 282 -24.08 -22.84 -10.22
CA SER A 282 -22.77 -22.71 -10.85
C SER A 282 -22.87 -23.15 -12.32
N LYS A 283 -22.03 -22.57 -13.20
CA LYS A 283 -22.00 -22.95 -14.62
C LYS A 283 -21.67 -24.44 -14.85
N GLN A 284 -21.02 -25.09 -13.88
CA GLN A 284 -20.78 -26.53 -13.88
C GLN A 284 -22.06 -27.31 -13.59
N GLN A 285 -22.85 -26.88 -12.61
CA GLN A 285 -24.17 -27.45 -12.33
C GLN A 285 -25.14 -27.24 -13.49
N LEU A 286 -25.15 -26.05 -14.10
CA LEU A 286 -25.94 -25.78 -15.30
C LEU A 286 -25.52 -26.69 -16.47
N LEU A 287 -24.22 -27.01 -16.60
CA LEU A 287 -23.75 -27.92 -17.63
C LEU A 287 -24.25 -29.34 -17.38
N ALA A 288 -24.18 -29.82 -16.13
CA ALA A 288 -24.70 -31.14 -15.75
C ALA A 288 -26.21 -31.23 -16.02
N ALA A 289 -26.98 -30.24 -15.55
CA ALA A 289 -28.41 -30.16 -15.78
C ALA A 289 -28.76 -30.07 -17.27
N ALA A 290 -28.00 -29.30 -18.07
CA ALA A 290 -28.19 -29.21 -19.52
C ALA A 290 -27.90 -30.54 -20.21
N THR A 291 -26.85 -31.27 -19.81
CA THR A 291 -26.55 -32.59 -20.38
C THR A 291 -27.57 -33.64 -19.97
N GLU A 292 -28.05 -33.62 -18.74
CA GLU A 292 -29.10 -34.51 -18.25
C GLU A 292 -30.42 -34.23 -18.98
N LYS A 293 -30.82 -32.96 -19.13
CA LYS A 293 -31.98 -32.57 -19.94
C LYS A 293 -31.84 -33.02 -21.40
N GLN A 294 -30.65 -32.90 -21.99
CA GLN A 294 -30.42 -33.35 -23.37
C GLN A 294 -30.52 -34.87 -23.49
N ALA A 295 -30.01 -35.63 -22.50
CA ALA A 295 -30.11 -37.08 -22.47
C ALA A 295 -31.57 -37.54 -22.27
N ALA A 296 -32.28 -36.96 -21.30
CA ALA A 296 -33.70 -37.22 -21.06
C ALA A 296 -34.55 -36.89 -22.30
N ALA A 297 -34.21 -35.82 -23.02
CA ALA A 297 -34.88 -35.47 -24.27
C ALA A 297 -34.65 -36.49 -25.39
N ALA A 298 -33.45 -37.09 -25.45
CA ALA A 298 -33.15 -38.15 -26.42
C ALA A 298 -33.94 -39.44 -26.11
N GLU A 299 -34.10 -39.78 -24.82
CA GLU A 299 -34.86 -40.96 -24.38
C GLU A 299 -36.37 -40.80 -24.63
N LEU A 300 -36.94 -39.63 -24.27
CA LEU A 300 -38.36 -39.34 -24.46
C LEU A 300 -38.74 -39.16 -25.94
N GLY A 301 -37.79 -38.76 -26.81
CA GLY A 301 -38.05 -38.56 -28.23
C GLY A 301 -38.45 -39.82 -29.00
N ALA A 302 -38.21 -41.01 -28.45
CA ALA A 302 -38.54 -42.29 -29.06
C ALA A 302 -40.05 -42.64 -28.99
N SER A 303 -40.77 -42.13 -27.99
CA SER A 303 -42.20 -42.38 -27.80
C SER A 303 -43.05 -41.20 -28.31
N GLN A 304 -44.26 -41.47 -28.84
CA GLN A 304 -45.18 -40.42 -29.28
C GLN A 304 -45.61 -39.50 -28.11
N GLU A 305 -45.84 -40.08 -26.94
CA GLU A 305 -46.15 -39.31 -25.72
C GLU A 305 -44.96 -38.47 -25.24
N GLY A 306 -43.75 -38.98 -25.42
CA GLY A 306 -42.54 -38.26 -25.06
C GLY A 306 -42.28 -37.06 -25.99
N LYS A 307 -42.58 -37.17 -27.29
CA LYS A 307 -42.57 -36.01 -28.21
C LYS A 307 -43.53 -34.90 -27.75
N ALA A 308 -44.73 -35.23 -27.27
CA ALA A 308 -45.66 -34.25 -26.73
C ALA A 308 -45.14 -33.58 -25.45
N LYS A 309 -44.47 -34.33 -24.56
CA LYS A 309 -43.80 -33.77 -23.38
C LYS A 309 -42.66 -32.82 -23.75
N LEU A 310 -41.83 -33.19 -24.72
CA LEU A 310 -40.74 -32.32 -25.21
C LEU A 310 -41.26 -31.04 -25.84
N GLN A 311 -42.37 -31.11 -26.58
CA GLN A 311 -43.03 -29.92 -27.10
C GLN A 311 -43.50 -29.02 -25.95
N ARG A 312 -44.18 -29.56 -24.93
CA ARG A 312 -44.61 -28.77 -23.75
C ARG A 312 -43.44 -28.11 -23.04
N GLU A 313 -42.33 -28.81 -22.85
CA GLU A 313 -41.11 -28.26 -22.25
C GLU A 313 -40.46 -27.18 -23.13
N ALA A 314 -40.43 -27.38 -24.46
CA ALA A 314 -39.93 -26.40 -25.41
C ALA A 314 -40.78 -25.13 -25.41
N TRP A 315 -42.11 -25.25 -25.40
CA TRP A 315 -43.04 -24.13 -25.27
C TRP A 315 -42.89 -23.42 -23.92
N GLY A 316 -42.76 -24.15 -22.82
CA GLY A 316 -42.48 -23.59 -21.50
C GLY A 316 -41.17 -22.79 -21.46
N THR A 317 -40.14 -23.30 -22.12
CA THR A 317 -38.84 -22.62 -22.24
C THR A 317 -38.93 -21.36 -23.10
N ALA A 318 -39.68 -21.41 -24.22
CA ALA A 318 -39.94 -20.25 -25.07
C ALA A 318 -40.72 -19.15 -24.32
N LEU A 319 -41.71 -19.53 -23.52
CA LEU A 319 -42.47 -18.61 -22.66
C LEU A 319 -41.59 -17.98 -21.59
N GLN A 320 -40.70 -18.73 -20.93
CA GLN A 320 -39.73 -18.18 -19.98
C GLN A 320 -38.80 -17.17 -20.66
N ARG A 321 -38.34 -17.47 -21.88
CA ARG A 321 -37.52 -16.55 -22.66
C ARG A 321 -38.27 -15.27 -23.05
N ALA A 322 -39.54 -15.40 -23.46
CA ALA A 322 -40.42 -14.28 -23.80
C ALA A 322 -40.74 -13.41 -22.57
N LYS A 323 -40.88 -14.03 -21.40
CA LYS A 323 -41.01 -13.35 -20.10
C LYS A 323 -39.75 -12.56 -19.71
N GLY A 324 -38.61 -12.81 -20.37
CA GLY A 324 -37.34 -12.14 -20.12
C GLY A 324 -36.37 -12.93 -19.24
N ASP A 325 -36.70 -14.19 -18.87
CA ASP A 325 -35.81 -15.04 -18.10
C ASP A 325 -34.64 -15.55 -18.96
N LYS A 326 -33.42 -15.43 -18.44
CA LYS A 326 -32.19 -15.87 -19.13
C LYS A 326 -32.00 -17.38 -18.95
N VAL A 327 -32.50 -18.15 -19.92
CA VAL A 327 -32.36 -19.61 -19.96
C VAL A 327 -30.97 -20.02 -20.44
N PHE A 328 -30.27 -20.85 -19.67
CA PHE A 328 -28.89 -21.33 -19.94
C PHE A 328 -28.84 -22.86 -20.09
N ASP A 329 -29.53 -23.41 -21.10
CA ASP A 329 -29.63 -24.86 -21.29
C ASP A 329 -28.68 -25.42 -22.37
N ASP A 330 -27.90 -24.59 -23.08
CA ASP A 330 -26.99 -25.06 -24.14
C ASP A 330 -25.66 -25.61 -23.58
N PRO A 331 -25.37 -26.93 -23.68
CA PRO A 331 -24.18 -27.52 -23.08
C PRO A 331 -22.89 -27.04 -23.76
N ASN A 332 -22.92 -26.80 -25.07
CA ASN A 332 -21.77 -26.29 -25.83
C ASN A 332 -21.41 -24.86 -25.44
N LEU A 333 -22.40 -24.01 -25.18
CA LEU A 333 -22.18 -22.62 -24.80
C LEU A 333 -21.67 -22.53 -23.35
N LEU A 334 -22.19 -23.37 -22.46
CA LEU A 334 -21.70 -23.52 -21.10
C LEU A 334 -20.24 -24.00 -21.07
N LYS A 335 -19.88 -25.02 -21.87
CA LYS A 335 -18.48 -25.47 -22.05
C LYS A 335 -17.57 -24.33 -22.53
N LYS A 336 -18.00 -23.55 -23.53
CA LYS A 336 -17.24 -22.38 -24.03
C LYS A 336 -17.06 -21.31 -22.94
N SER A 337 -18.10 -21.07 -22.14
CA SER A 337 -18.05 -20.09 -21.04
C SER A 337 -17.06 -20.52 -19.94
N LEU A 338 -17.07 -21.80 -19.55
CA LEU A 338 -16.12 -22.35 -18.58
C LEU A 338 -14.67 -22.26 -19.08
N LYS A 339 -14.43 -22.56 -20.37
CA LYS A 339 -13.11 -22.40 -20.98
C LYS A 339 -12.64 -20.95 -20.97
N LYS A 340 -13.52 -19.98 -21.26
CA LYS A 340 -13.20 -18.54 -21.18
C LYS A 340 -12.87 -18.13 -19.74
N GLU A 341 -13.66 -18.57 -18.76
CA GLU A 341 -13.39 -18.30 -17.34
C GLU A 341 -12.07 -18.89 -16.86
N ALA A 342 -11.76 -20.13 -17.24
CA ALA A 342 -10.49 -20.77 -16.92
C ALA A 342 -9.30 -19.99 -17.49
N LYS A 343 -9.38 -19.54 -18.75
CA LYS A 343 -8.34 -18.69 -19.37
C LYS A 343 -8.18 -17.35 -18.64
N ILE A 344 -9.29 -16.71 -18.25
CA ILE A 344 -9.24 -15.45 -17.50
C ILE A 344 -8.61 -15.67 -16.13
N LYS A 345 -8.98 -16.75 -15.43
CA LYS A 345 -8.41 -17.11 -14.12
C LYS A 345 -6.91 -17.41 -14.25
N ALA A 346 -6.46 -18.10 -15.28
CA ALA A 346 -5.05 -18.35 -15.55
C ALA A 346 -4.27 -17.04 -15.74
N LYS A 347 -4.74 -16.14 -16.62
CA LYS A 347 -4.11 -14.82 -16.82
C LYS A 347 -4.05 -14.00 -15.52
N LYS A 348 -5.12 -14.01 -14.73
CA LYS A 348 -5.15 -13.32 -13.43
C LYS A 348 -4.17 -13.95 -12.43
N ALA A 349 -4.04 -15.28 -12.43
CA ALA A 349 -3.09 -15.98 -11.58
C ALA A 349 -1.63 -15.68 -11.96
N GLU A 350 -1.32 -15.64 -13.26
CA GLU A 350 0.00 -15.24 -13.77
C GLU A 350 0.34 -13.80 -13.37
N ALA A 351 -0.57 -12.85 -13.63
CA ALA A 351 -0.37 -11.45 -13.24
C ALA A 351 -0.20 -11.27 -11.72
N TRP A 352 -0.88 -12.10 -10.90
CA TRP A 352 -0.70 -12.09 -9.46
C TRP A 352 0.68 -12.64 -9.06
N LYS A 353 1.14 -13.73 -9.69
CA LYS A 353 2.48 -14.29 -9.47
C LYS A 353 3.56 -13.27 -9.81
N GLU A 354 3.47 -12.60 -10.96
CA GLU A 354 4.39 -11.54 -11.36
C GLU A 354 4.43 -10.39 -10.34
N ARG A 355 3.26 -9.98 -9.82
CA ARG A 355 3.19 -8.95 -8.79
C ARG A 355 3.89 -9.37 -7.50
N VAL A 356 3.70 -10.61 -7.06
CA VAL A 356 4.35 -11.15 -5.86
C VAL A 356 5.86 -11.27 -6.06
N GLN A 357 6.30 -11.74 -7.24
CA GLN A 357 7.72 -11.81 -7.59
C GLN A 357 8.37 -10.43 -7.58
N LYS A 358 7.76 -9.45 -8.26
CA LYS A 358 8.24 -8.05 -8.27
C LYS A 358 8.31 -7.45 -6.87
N GLN A 359 7.33 -7.74 -6.02
CA GLN A 359 7.37 -7.31 -4.61
C GLN A 359 8.54 -7.96 -3.87
N GLY A 360 8.77 -9.26 -4.06
CA GLY A 360 9.91 -9.98 -3.50
C GLY A 360 11.26 -9.44 -3.97
N GLU A 361 11.40 -9.15 -5.26
CA GLU A 361 12.61 -8.53 -5.84
C GLU A 361 12.86 -7.14 -5.27
N GLN A 362 11.83 -6.30 -5.15
CA GLN A 362 11.95 -4.98 -4.53
C GLN A 362 12.38 -5.07 -3.06
N GLN A 363 11.83 -6.03 -2.31
CA GLN A 363 12.26 -6.29 -0.93
C GLN A 363 13.71 -6.74 -0.87
N LYS A 364 14.12 -7.72 -1.70
CA LYS A 364 15.50 -8.20 -1.81
C LYS A 364 16.46 -7.09 -2.22
N ALA A 365 16.12 -6.27 -3.21
CA ALA A 365 16.94 -5.15 -3.66
C ALA A 365 17.14 -4.11 -2.54
N LYS A 366 16.10 -3.80 -1.77
CA LYS A 366 16.22 -2.91 -0.59
C LYS A 366 17.09 -3.52 0.49
N GLN A 367 16.96 -4.83 0.75
CA GLN A 367 17.81 -5.54 1.71
C GLN A 367 19.27 -5.58 1.24
N GLN A 368 19.51 -5.82 -0.05
CA GLN A 368 20.85 -5.83 -0.64
C GLN A 368 21.51 -4.45 -0.53
N LYS A 369 20.82 -3.36 -0.90
CA LYS A 369 21.33 -2.00 -0.69
C LYS A 369 21.70 -1.71 0.77
N ARG A 370 20.95 -2.24 1.74
CA ARG A 370 21.28 -2.11 3.16
C ARG A 370 22.54 -2.89 3.51
N ARG A 371 22.69 -4.12 3.01
CA ARG A 371 23.90 -4.93 3.19
C ARG A 371 25.11 -4.23 2.59
N ASP A 372 25.03 -3.80 1.34
CA ASP A 372 26.12 -3.11 0.65
C ASP A 372 26.54 -1.82 1.40
N ASN A 373 25.58 -1.06 1.93
CA ASN A 373 25.88 0.12 2.76
C ASN A 373 26.53 -0.22 4.10
N ILE A 374 26.13 -1.33 4.74
CA ILE A 374 26.75 -1.80 5.98
C ILE A 374 28.17 -2.29 5.69
N ASP A 375 28.35 -3.09 4.65
CA ASP A 375 29.64 -3.61 4.21
C ASP A 375 30.58 -2.47 3.79
N GLY A 376 30.06 -1.45 3.09
CA GLY A 376 30.81 -0.24 2.77
C GLY A 376 31.29 0.50 4.03
N ARG A 377 30.46 0.61 5.07
CA ARG A 377 30.86 1.19 6.36
C ARG A 377 31.89 0.33 7.09
N ILE A 378 31.77 -0.99 7.02
CA ILE A 378 32.74 -1.93 7.62
C ILE A 378 34.09 -1.80 6.91
N LYS A 379 34.10 -1.84 5.58
CA LYS A 379 35.31 -1.66 4.75
C LYS A 379 35.97 -0.32 5.00
N ALA A 380 35.22 0.79 4.98
CA ALA A 380 35.77 2.11 5.28
C ALA A 380 36.43 2.18 6.68
N LYS A 381 35.87 1.51 7.69
CA LYS A 381 36.51 1.40 9.02
C LYS A 381 37.79 0.56 8.98
N GLN A 382 37.80 -0.54 8.22
CA GLN A 382 38.99 -1.36 8.03
C GLN A 382 40.09 -0.60 7.28
N ASP A 383 39.74 0.12 6.21
CA ASP A 383 40.66 0.91 5.40
C ASP A 383 41.22 2.08 6.22
N LYS A 384 40.41 2.77 7.03
CA LYS A 384 40.92 3.79 7.96
C LYS A 384 41.90 3.20 8.98
N LYS A 385 41.71 1.97 9.43
CA LYS A 385 42.67 1.27 10.30
C LYS A 385 43.95 0.91 9.53
N LYS A 386 43.85 0.44 8.29
CA LYS A 386 45.00 0.15 7.41
C LYS A 386 45.80 1.41 7.13
N GLN A 387 45.16 2.49 6.67
CA GLN A 387 45.77 3.80 6.45
C GLN A 387 46.46 4.34 7.71
N LYS A 388 45.88 4.19 8.90
CA LYS A 388 46.56 4.58 10.14
C LYS A 388 47.83 3.76 10.40
N ARG A 389 47.82 2.45 10.11
CA ARG A 389 49.00 1.59 10.24
C ARG A 389 50.07 1.96 9.20
N GLU A 390 49.67 2.13 7.95
CA GLU A 390 50.55 2.55 6.86
C GLU A 390 51.13 3.94 7.11
N ASN A 391 50.32 4.92 7.51
CA ASN A 391 50.82 6.24 7.89
C ASN A 391 51.74 6.17 9.11
N LYS A 392 51.51 5.28 10.08
CA LYS A 392 52.45 5.08 11.20
C LYS A 392 53.76 4.43 10.74
N LEU A 393 53.69 3.53 9.76
CA LEU A 393 54.85 2.88 9.15
C LEU A 393 55.65 3.85 8.26
N LEU A 394 54.96 4.78 7.58
CA LEU A 394 55.54 5.76 6.66
C LEU A 394 55.89 7.10 7.34
N ARG A 395 55.43 7.34 8.58
CA ARG A 395 55.79 8.52 9.38
C ARG A 395 57.25 8.37 9.78
N ALA A 396 58.11 9.23 9.23
CA ALA A 396 59.49 9.34 9.68
C ALA A 396 59.50 9.58 11.20
N GLY A 397 60.19 8.72 11.94
CA GLY A 397 60.40 8.92 13.37
C GLY A 397 61.26 10.16 13.63
N PHE A 398 61.53 10.42 14.90
CA PHE A 398 62.35 11.53 15.39
C PHE A 398 63.77 11.57 14.77
N GLU A 399 64.27 10.47 14.21
CA GLU A 399 65.57 10.41 13.51
C GLU A 399 65.51 10.63 11.98
N GLY A 400 64.34 10.94 11.42
CA GLY A 400 64.18 11.00 9.97
C GLY A 400 64.30 9.63 9.29
N ARG A 401 63.89 9.56 8.04
CA ARG A 401 63.94 8.33 7.23
C ARG A 401 65.41 8.10 6.85
N LYS A 402 66.18 7.33 7.65
CA LYS A 402 67.57 6.93 7.34
C LYS A 402 67.61 6.17 6.00
N GLN A 403 67.74 6.93 4.91
CA GLN A 403 68.28 6.43 3.65
C GLN A 403 69.79 6.25 3.88
N GLY A 404 70.21 5.01 4.12
CA GLY A 404 71.59 4.56 3.86
C GLY A 404 72.69 4.95 4.84
N PHE A 405 72.67 4.50 6.11
CA PHE A 405 73.87 4.55 6.98
C PHE A 405 74.27 3.20 7.60
N ILE A 406 73.95 2.08 6.96
CA ILE A 406 74.69 0.84 7.23
C ILE A 406 74.98 0.19 5.89
N GLU A 407 76.05 0.67 5.24
CA GLU A 407 76.82 -0.17 4.34
C GLU A 407 77.38 -1.31 5.20
N THR A 408 76.75 -2.48 5.15
CA THR A 408 77.38 -3.70 5.64
C THR A 408 78.63 -3.93 4.78
N PRO A 409 79.85 -3.98 5.34
CA PRO A 409 81.03 -4.21 4.54
C PRO A 409 80.89 -5.59 3.87
N LYS A 410 81.01 -5.58 2.55
CA LYS A 410 81.14 -6.76 1.70
C LYS A 410 82.34 -7.56 2.19
N ARG A 411 82.09 -8.59 3.02
CA ARG A 411 83.12 -9.55 3.43
C ARG A 411 83.43 -10.45 2.24
N SER A 412 84.50 -10.08 1.55
CA SER A 412 85.23 -10.92 0.61
C SER A 412 85.92 -12.08 1.35
N GLY A 413 85.83 -13.29 0.81
CA GLY A 413 86.92 -14.28 0.84
C GLY A 413 86.81 -15.46 1.82
N GLY A 414 87.01 -16.66 1.26
CA GLY A 414 87.41 -17.91 1.93
C GLY A 414 86.24 -18.77 2.40
N GLY A 415 86.01 -20.01 1.95
CA GLY A 415 86.92 -21.03 1.41
C GLY A 415 86.86 -22.27 2.30
N GLY A 416 86.46 -23.41 1.74
CA GLY A 416 86.92 -24.74 2.17
C GLY A 416 86.08 -25.54 3.19
N GLY A 417 85.82 -26.79 2.80
CA GLY A 417 85.60 -27.96 3.67
C GLY A 417 84.16 -28.15 4.18
N GLY A 418 83.47 -29.28 4.00
CA GLY A 418 83.93 -30.66 3.84
C GLY A 418 83.46 -31.49 5.04
N GLY A 419 82.74 -32.59 4.78
CA GLY A 419 82.30 -33.59 5.76
C GLY A 419 80.87 -33.36 6.27
N GLY A 420 79.90 -34.26 6.13
CA GLY A 420 79.97 -35.72 6.14
C GLY A 420 79.25 -36.21 7.39
N GLY A 421 78.12 -36.90 7.24
CA GLY A 421 77.33 -37.38 8.38
C GLY A 421 76.08 -38.13 7.95
N GLN A 422 76.33 -39.38 7.54
CA GLN A 422 75.51 -40.61 7.47
C GLN A 422 73.99 -40.50 7.42
#